data_AF-A0A431NH02-F1
#
_entry.id   AF-A0A431NH02-F1
#
_cell.length_a   1.000
_cell.length_b   1.000
_cell.length_c   1.000
_cell.angle_alpha   90.00
_cell.angle_beta   90.00
_cell.angle_gamma   90.00
#
_symmetry.space_group_name_H-M   'P 1'
#
loop_
_entity.id
_entity.type
_entity.pdbx_description
1 polymer ?
#
loop_
_entity_poly.entity_id
_entity_poly.type
_entity_poly.pdbx_seq_one_letter_code
_entity_poly.pdbx_strand_id
1 'polypeptide(L)'
;MKAPFLIAAALLAATTTVASAYDYPTDYRKAQIDARRAEEAARIRENRHYGNLTLLEKWRLQAEQRRIAEMERNALRDGHISRQEQYDINRALNRASRDIYRESHDGQVAWWRRW
;
A
#
# COMPACT_ATOMS: atom_id res chain seq x y z
N MET A 1 -25.81 -20.30 -64.43
CA MET A 1 -25.23 -18.94 -64.34
C MET A 1 -26.13 -18.07 -63.50
N LYS A 2 -25.70 -17.62 -62.31
CA LYS A 2 -26.00 -16.32 -61.66
C LYS A 2 -24.94 -16.10 -60.56
N ALA A 3 -24.07 -15.12 -60.73
CA ALA A 3 -23.06 -14.71 -59.75
C ALA A 3 -23.67 -13.67 -58.79
N PRO A 4 -23.30 -13.65 -57.49
CA PRO A 4 -23.66 -12.54 -56.62
C PRO A 4 -22.60 -11.43 -56.70
N PHE A 5 -23.02 -10.26 -57.19
CA PHE A 5 -22.26 -9.01 -57.09
C PHE A 5 -22.47 -8.38 -55.70
N LEU A 6 -21.37 -7.88 -55.14
CA LEU A 6 -21.24 -7.16 -53.88
C LEU A 6 -21.92 -5.78 -53.94
N ILE A 7 -22.53 -5.34 -52.85
CA ILE A 7 -22.77 -3.92 -52.58
C ILE A 7 -22.12 -3.57 -51.24
N ALA A 8 -21.16 -2.66 -51.32
CA ALA A 8 -20.47 -2.04 -50.21
C ALA A 8 -21.39 -1.05 -49.49
N ALA A 9 -21.39 -1.07 -48.16
CA ALA A 9 -21.85 0.03 -47.33
C ALA A 9 -20.72 0.40 -46.36
N ALA A 10 -20.02 1.48 -46.68
CA ALA A 10 -19.03 2.10 -45.81
C ALA A 10 -19.75 2.83 -44.68
N LEU A 11 -19.54 2.39 -43.44
CA LEU A 11 -19.87 3.14 -42.23
C LEU A 11 -18.56 3.36 -41.47
N LEU A 12 -18.01 4.56 -41.66
CA LEU A 12 -16.93 5.14 -40.87
C LEU A 12 -17.43 5.33 -39.43
N ALA A 13 -17.25 4.33 -38.58
CA ALA A 13 -17.33 4.53 -37.14
C ALA A 13 -16.03 5.22 -36.70
N ALA A 14 -16.09 6.52 -36.45
CA ALA A 14 -15.03 7.26 -35.80
C ALA A 14 -14.83 6.68 -34.39
N THR A 15 -13.90 5.76 -34.25
CA THR A 15 -13.45 5.31 -32.93
C THR A 15 -12.61 6.43 -32.32
N THR A 16 -13.23 7.28 -31.52
CA THR A 16 -12.50 8.04 -30.51
C THR A 16 -11.97 7.03 -29.51
N THR A 17 -10.78 6.50 -29.76
CA THR A 17 -10.02 5.79 -28.73
C THR A 17 -9.71 6.81 -27.65
N VAL A 18 -10.46 6.75 -26.55
CA VAL A 18 -10.04 7.40 -25.30
C VAL A 18 -8.71 6.74 -24.96
N ALA A 19 -7.62 7.49 -25.10
CA ALA A 19 -6.32 7.08 -24.62
C ALA A 19 -6.41 7.04 -23.09
N SER A 20 -6.74 5.87 -22.53
CA SER A 20 -6.51 5.61 -21.11
C SER A 20 -5.01 5.67 -20.91
N ALA A 21 -4.53 6.76 -20.30
CA ALA A 21 -3.18 6.82 -19.76
C ALA A 21 -3.10 5.77 -18.64
N TYR A 22 -2.60 4.58 -18.97
CA TYR A 22 -2.27 3.55 -18.00
C TYR A 22 -1.04 4.04 -17.20
N ASP A 23 -1.27 4.51 -15.98
CA ASP A 23 -0.22 4.95 -15.05
C ASP A 23 0.52 3.74 -14.43
N TYR A 24 1.18 2.97 -15.28
CA TYR A 24 2.03 1.82 -14.91
C TYR A 24 3.02 2.11 -13.75
N PRO A 25 3.61 3.32 -13.61
CA PRO A 25 4.50 3.62 -12.50
C PRO A 25 3.80 3.80 -11.14
N THR A 26 2.50 4.10 -11.10
CA THR A 26 1.74 4.34 -9.86
C THR A 26 1.38 3.03 -9.19
N ASP A 27 0.80 2.10 -9.95
CA ASP A 27 0.37 0.80 -9.45
C ASP A 27 1.53 0.03 -8.84
N TYR A 28 2.71 0.09 -9.47
CA TYR A 28 3.90 -0.54 -8.93
C TYR A 28 4.36 0.06 -7.59
N ARG A 29 4.39 1.39 -7.46
CA ARG A 29 4.80 2.07 -6.22
C ARG A 29 3.82 1.81 -5.10
N LYS A 30 2.53 1.86 -5.40
CA LYS A 30 1.46 1.54 -4.48
C LYS A 30 1.59 0.09 -3.98
N ALA A 31 1.77 -0.86 -4.90
CA ALA A 31 1.94 -2.27 -4.55
C ALA A 31 3.15 -2.50 -3.63
N GLN A 32 4.27 -1.80 -3.85
CA GLN A 32 5.42 -1.88 -2.94
C GLN A 32 5.11 -1.35 -1.53
N ILE A 33 4.43 -0.20 -1.44
CA ILE A 33 4.04 0.40 -0.16
C ILE A 33 3.09 -0.55 0.58
N ASP A 34 2.06 -1.06 -0.11
CA ASP A 34 1.08 -1.99 0.45
C ASP A 34 1.73 -3.28 0.97
N ALA A 35 2.65 -3.87 0.20
CA ALA A 35 3.36 -5.07 0.62
C ALA A 35 4.13 -4.86 1.93
N ARG A 36 4.82 -3.73 2.07
CA ARG A 36 5.57 -3.39 3.29
C ARG A 36 4.63 -3.16 4.48
N ARG A 37 3.51 -2.47 4.27
CA ARG A 37 2.49 -2.26 5.33
C ARG A 37 1.90 -3.58 5.80
N ALA A 38 1.63 -4.51 4.89
CA ALA A 38 1.12 -5.83 5.22
C ALA A 38 2.11 -6.64 6.08
N GLU A 39 3.40 -6.57 5.75
CA GLU A 39 4.49 -7.18 6.54
C GLU A 39 4.59 -6.57 7.95
N GLU A 40 4.57 -5.23 8.06
CA GLU A 40 4.58 -4.55 9.36
C GLU A 40 3.36 -4.92 10.22
N ALA A 41 2.18 -5.00 9.62
CA ALA A 41 0.97 -5.44 10.30
C ALA A 41 1.06 -6.91 10.77
N ALA A 42 1.70 -7.79 9.99
CA ALA A 42 1.97 -9.18 10.38
C ALA A 42 2.90 -9.23 11.60
N ARG A 43 4.02 -8.49 11.57
CA ARG A 43 4.97 -8.39 12.70
C ARG A 43 4.31 -7.88 13.98
N ILE A 44 3.43 -6.88 13.90
CA ILE A 44 2.69 -6.38 15.07
C ILE A 44 1.77 -7.48 15.64
N ARG A 45 1.06 -8.23 14.79
CA ARG A 45 0.19 -9.33 15.23
C ARG A 45 0.99 -10.45 15.89
N GLU A 46 2.08 -10.85 15.27
CA GLU A 46 2.96 -11.93 15.74
C GLU A 46 3.61 -11.57 17.08
N ASN A 47 4.24 -10.40 17.19
CA ASN A 47 4.88 -9.98 18.44
C ASN A 47 3.89 -9.84 19.59
N ARG A 48 2.65 -9.41 19.32
CA ARG A 48 1.59 -9.43 20.34
C ARG A 48 1.22 -10.86 20.74
N HIS A 49 1.11 -11.78 19.79
CA HIS A 49 0.77 -13.18 20.07
C HIS A 49 1.83 -13.83 20.96
N TYR A 50 3.11 -13.57 20.71
CA TYR A 50 4.21 -14.04 21.57
C TYR A 50 4.33 -13.30 22.91
N GLY A 51 3.57 -12.21 23.09
CA GLY A 51 3.61 -11.40 24.32
C GLY A 51 4.77 -10.42 24.38
N ASN A 52 5.43 -10.16 23.25
CA ASN A 52 6.54 -9.22 23.09
C ASN A 52 6.06 -7.77 22.90
N LEU A 53 4.75 -7.52 22.88
CA LEU A 53 4.18 -6.17 22.81
C LEU A 53 3.08 -6.01 23.86
N THR A 54 3.16 -4.92 24.61
CA THR A 54 2.07 -4.48 25.49
C THR A 54 0.88 -3.97 24.68
N LEU A 55 -0.28 -3.82 25.32
CA LEU A 55 -1.45 -3.21 24.67
C LEU A 55 -1.14 -1.81 24.18
N LEU A 56 -0.46 -0.99 24.98
CA LEU A 56 -0.16 0.40 24.67
C LEU A 56 0.79 0.52 23.48
N GLU A 57 1.84 -0.30 23.43
CA GLU A 57 2.78 -0.36 22.31
C GLU A 57 2.08 -0.75 21.01
N LYS A 58 1.22 -1.78 21.05
CA LYS A 58 0.40 -2.13 19.88
C LYS A 58 -0.43 -0.93 19.41
N TRP A 59 -1.08 -0.21 20.31
CA TRP A 59 -1.90 0.95 19.96
C TRP A 59 -1.08 2.06 19.30
N ARG A 60 0.14 2.31 19.81
CA ARG A 60 1.09 3.25 19.22
C ARG A 60 1.53 2.83 17.81
N LEU A 61 1.95 1.58 17.64
CA LEU A 61 2.37 1.04 16.35
C LEU A 61 1.20 1.07 15.33
N GLN A 62 -0.03 0.79 15.76
CA GLN A 62 -1.21 0.94 14.91
C GLN A 62 -1.53 2.39 14.55
N ALA A 63 -1.24 3.36 15.43
CA ALA A 63 -1.38 4.78 15.09
C ALA A 63 -0.38 5.19 14.01
N GLU A 64 0.85 4.69 14.06
CA GLU A 64 1.85 4.92 13.01
C GLU A 64 1.42 4.33 11.67
N GLN A 65 0.90 3.09 11.66
CA GLN A 65 0.33 2.47 10.46
C GLN A 65 -0.83 3.28 9.85
N ARG A 66 -1.69 3.85 10.69
CA ARG A 66 -2.79 4.74 10.24
C ARG A 66 -2.26 6.01 9.59
N ARG A 67 -1.24 6.64 10.18
CA ARG A 67 -0.60 7.82 9.59
C ARG A 67 0.00 7.51 8.22
N ILE A 68 0.65 6.36 8.06
CA ILE A 68 1.19 5.94 6.75
C ILE A 68 0.07 5.73 5.73
N ALA A 69 -1.06 5.15 6.15
CA ALA A 69 -2.24 4.99 5.30
C ALA A 69 -2.80 6.34 4.82
N GLU A 70 -2.82 7.35 5.70
CA GLU A 70 -3.24 8.70 5.35
C GLU A 70 -2.27 9.36 4.37
N MET A 71 -0.96 9.17 4.54
CA MET A 71 0.05 9.67 3.60
C MET A 71 -0.14 9.04 2.21
N GLU A 72 -0.38 7.73 2.14
CA GLU A 72 -0.66 7.04 0.88
C GLU A 72 -1.96 7.54 0.23
N ARG A 73 -3.03 7.70 1.01
CA ARG A 73 -4.30 8.24 0.49
C ARG A 73 -4.15 9.67 -0.03
N ASN A 74 -3.36 10.49 0.65
CA ASN A 74 -3.10 11.86 0.23
C ASN A 74 -2.25 11.92 -1.04
N ALA A 75 -1.27 11.02 -1.17
CA ALA A 75 -0.48 10.89 -2.39
C ALA A 75 -1.38 10.52 -3.58
N LEU A 76 -2.24 9.52 -3.42
CA LEU A 76 -3.17 9.06 -4.47
C LEU A 76 -4.27 10.08 -4.87
N ARG A 77 -4.31 11.27 -4.27
CA ARG A 77 -5.35 12.28 -4.54
C ARG A 77 -5.26 12.83 -5.97
N ASP A 78 -4.05 12.91 -6.53
CA ASP A 78 -3.82 13.33 -7.91
C ASP A 78 -3.79 12.15 -8.90
N GLY A 79 -4.19 10.96 -8.44
CA GLY A 79 -4.27 9.73 -9.22
C GLY A 79 -2.95 8.97 -9.33
N HIS A 80 -1.83 9.51 -8.83
CA HIS A 80 -0.54 8.84 -8.89
C HIS A 80 0.25 8.92 -7.57
N ILE A 81 1.37 8.22 -7.50
CA ILE A 81 2.33 8.37 -6.41
C ILE A 81 3.64 8.86 -7.03
N SER A 82 4.00 10.10 -6.74
CA SER A 82 5.26 10.68 -7.18
C SER A 82 6.45 10.01 -6.48
N ARG A 83 7.65 10.19 -7.03
CA ARG A 83 8.88 9.67 -6.39
C ARG A 83 9.14 10.28 -5.02
N GLN A 84 8.78 11.56 -4.83
CA GLN A 84 8.96 12.26 -3.57
C GLN A 84 8.00 11.72 -2.50
N GLU A 85 6.73 11.54 -2.85
CA GLU A 85 5.75 10.95 -1.92
C GLU A 85 6.11 9.51 -1.57
N GLN A 86 6.54 8.72 -2.55
CA GLN A 86 7.04 7.37 -2.30
C GLN A 86 8.22 7.40 -1.31
N TYR A 87 9.14 8.35 -1.46
CA TYR A 87 10.27 8.51 -0.55
C TYR A 87 9.82 8.85 0.88
N ASP A 88 8.88 9.78 1.03
CA ASP A 88 8.37 10.21 2.32
C ASP A 88 7.59 9.10 3.02
N ILE A 89 6.77 8.36 2.28
CA ILE A 89 6.06 7.16 2.76
C ILE A 89 7.08 6.08 3.17
N ASN A 90 8.10 5.81 2.35
CA ASN A 90 9.14 4.85 2.69
C ASN A 90 9.95 5.25 3.93
N ARG A 91 10.20 6.54 4.14
CA ARG A 91 10.84 7.04 5.35
C ARG A 91 9.96 6.81 6.57
N ALA A 92 8.64 6.99 6.45
CA ALA A 92 7.69 6.70 7.51
C ALA A 92 7.63 5.20 7.84
N LEU A 93 7.58 4.33 6.82
CA LEU A 93 7.67 2.87 6.98
C LEU A 93 8.99 2.46 7.67
N ASN A 94 10.12 3.02 7.26
CA ASN A 94 11.41 2.72 7.90
C ASN A 94 11.43 3.12 9.38
N ARG A 95 10.77 4.21 9.75
CA ARG A 95 10.60 4.60 11.16
C ARG A 95 9.70 3.59 11.88
N ALA A 96 8.53 3.28 11.34
CA ALA A 96 7.60 2.31 11.92
C ALA A 96 8.28 0.93 12.12
N SER A 97 9.02 0.43 11.13
CA SER A 97 9.77 -0.83 11.25
C SER A 97 10.81 -0.83 12.36
N ARG A 98 11.52 0.30 12.56
CA ARG A 98 12.46 0.48 13.70
C ARG A 98 11.72 0.54 15.02
N ASP A 99 10.55 1.14 15.05
CA ASP A 99 9.74 1.27 16.26
C ASP A 99 9.19 -0.12 16.64
N ILE A 100 8.63 -0.87 15.68
CA ILE A 100 8.24 -2.30 15.86
C ILE A 100 9.42 -3.13 16.39
N TYR A 101 10.62 -2.97 15.81
CA TYR A 101 11.80 -3.73 16.26
C TYR A 101 12.21 -3.38 17.69
N ARG A 102 12.18 -2.10 18.07
CA ARG A 102 12.52 -1.66 19.43
C ARG A 102 11.48 -2.17 20.43
N GLU A 103 10.20 -1.93 20.18
CA GLU A 103 9.13 -2.37 21.09
C GLU A 103 9.05 -3.91 21.19
N SER A 104 9.48 -4.66 20.15
CA SER A 104 9.52 -6.13 20.21
C SER A 104 10.75 -6.71 20.91
N HIS A 105 11.82 -5.92 21.12
CA HIS A 105 13.11 -6.38 21.67
C HIS A 105 13.54 -5.66 22.94
N ASP A 106 12.92 -4.54 23.31
CA ASP A 106 13.32 -3.73 24.47
C ASP A 106 12.99 -4.41 25.81
N GLY A 107 12.38 -5.60 25.77
CA GLY A 107 12.14 -6.39 26.96
C GLY A 107 11.14 -5.75 27.90
N GLN A 108 10.26 -4.85 27.42
CA GLN A 108 9.01 -4.51 28.10
C GLN A 108 8.05 -5.72 28.07
N VAL A 109 8.51 -6.85 28.61
CA VAL A 109 7.63 -7.92 29.04
C VAL A 109 6.70 -7.31 30.08
N ALA A 110 5.41 -7.26 29.72
CA ALA A 110 4.36 -6.78 30.58
C ALA A 110 4.57 -7.40 31.98
N TRP A 111 4.75 -6.53 32.98
CA TRP A 111 5.25 -6.85 34.33
C TRP A 111 4.47 -7.96 35.07
N TRP A 112 3.29 -8.34 34.57
CA TRP A 112 2.47 -9.48 34.99
C TRP A 112 3.08 -10.86 34.70
N ARG A 113 4.11 -10.97 33.83
CA ARG A 113 4.79 -12.24 33.50
C ARG A 113 5.89 -12.64 34.49
N ARG A 114 6.14 -11.84 35.52
CA ARG A 114 7.24 -12.04 36.49
C ARG A 114 6.79 -12.72 37.79
N TRP A 115 5.58 -13.28 37.83
CA TRP A 115 5.03 -14.01 38.98
C TRP A 115 4.24 -15.23 38.51
#